data_AF-M7P3K2-F1
#
_entry.id   AF-M7P3K2-F1
#
_cell.length_a   1.000
_cell.length_b   1.000
_cell.length_c   1.000
_cell.angle_alpha   90.00
_cell.angle_beta   90.00
_cell.angle_gamma   90.00
#
_symmetry.space_group_name_H-M   'P 1'
#
loop_
_entity.id
_entity.type
_entity.pdbx_description
1 polymer ?
#
loop_
_entity_poly.entity_id
_entity_poly.type
_entity_poly.pdbx_seq_one_letter_code
_entity_poly.pdbx_strand_id
1 'polypeptide(L)'
;MKESKEHSKFDDYELKDEYDFSSGVRARFYKSKKVSTTLRLDDDLLIFLKKKASEQHIGYQTLINSLLRKQLEMDLQQTNTKID
;
A
#
# COMPACT_ATOMS: atom_id res chain seq x y z
N MET A 1 -5.96 -19.82 -39.33
CA MET A 1 -5.92 -18.47 -39.95
C MET A 1 -7.33 -17.86 -40.07
N LYS A 2 -8.10 -17.83 -38.97
CA LYS A 2 -9.45 -17.24 -38.92
C LYS A 2 -9.69 -16.26 -37.77
N GLU A 3 -8.78 -16.20 -36.78
CA GLU A 3 -8.97 -15.35 -35.59
C GLU A 3 -8.42 -13.93 -35.75
N SER A 4 -7.52 -13.68 -36.71
CA SER A 4 -6.87 -12.37 -36.87
C SER A 4 -7.75 -11.26 -37.46
N LYS A 5 -8.97 -11.56 -37.93
CA LYS A 5 -9.88 -10.57 -38.54
C LYS A 5 -10.97 -10.05 -37.61
N GLU A 6 -11.18 -10.67 -36.44
CA GLU A 6 -12.19 -10.20 -35.47
C GLU A 6 -11.63 -9.09 -34.57
N HIS A 7 -10.31 -9.05 -34.32
CA HIS A 7 -9.70 -7.99 -33.52
C HIS A 7 -9.68 -6.62 -34.23
N SER A 8 -9.60 -6.58 -35.58
CA SER A 8 -9.55 -5.31 -36.31
C SER A 8 -10.88 -4.54 -36.33
N LYS A 9 -11.98 -5.13 -35.85
CA LYS A 9 -13.29 -4.44 -35.77
C LYS A 9 -13.39 -3.49 -34.58
N PHE A 10 -12.45 -3.56 -33.63
CA PHE A 10 -12.42 -2.71 -32.44
C PHE A 10 -11.25 -1.71 -32.44
N ASP A 11 -10.44 -1.70 -33.51
CA ASP A 11 -9.28 -0.81 -33.63
C ASP A 11 -9.65 0.58 -34.19
N ASP A 12 -10.84 0.75 -34.76
CA ASP A 12 -11.41 2.06 -35.12
C ASP A 12 -12.08 2.70 -33.89
N TYR A 13 -11.27 3.09 -32.91
CA TYR A 13 -11.73 3.93 -31.81
C TYR A 13 -11.19 5.36 -31.98
N GLU A 14 -12.10 6.32 -32.18
CA GLU A 14 -11.73 7.74 -32.10
C GLU A 14 -11.59 8.14 -30.63
N LEU A 15 -10.36 8.46 -30.23
CA LEU A 15 -10.11 9.12 -28.96
C LEU A 15 -10.73 10.52 -29.01
N LYS A 16 -11.53 10.85 -27.99
CA LYS A 16 -12.05 12.21 -27.86
C LYS A 16 -10.90 13.19 -27.60
N ASP A 17 -10.97 14.37 -28.20
CA ASP A 17 -10.01 15.46 -27.96
C ASP A 17 -10.06 15.96 -26.51
N GLU A 18 -11.23 15.89 -25.88
CA GLU A 18 -11.46 16.31 -24.50
C GLU A 18 -12.25 15.28 -23.69
N TYR A 19 -11.79 15.06 -22.45
CA TYR A 19 -12.42 14.18 -21.47
C TYR A 19 -12.81 14.98 -20.23
N ASP A 20 -14.08 14.90 -19.84
CA ASP A 20 -14.58 15.54 -18.62
C ASP A 20 -14.21 14.69 -17.39
N PHE A 21 -13.14 15.12 -16.71
CA PHE A 21 -12.69 14.55 -15.44
C PHE A 21 -13.24 15.31 -14.22
N SER A 22 -14.32 16.09 -14.35
CA SER A 22 -14.92 16.84 -13.24
C SER A 22 -15.34 15.95 -12.06
N SER A 23 -15.75 14.71 -12.34
CA SER A 23 -16.05 13.66 -11.35
C SER A 23 -14.86 12.73 -11.07
N GLY A 24 -13.70 13.00 -11.67
CA GLY A 24 -12.48 12.22 -11.54
C GLY A 24 -11.90 12.34 -10.13
N VAL A 25 -11.99 11.27 -9.34
CA VAL A 25 -11.36 11.21 -8.03
C VAL A 25 -9.86 10.98 -8.22
N ARG A 26 -9.11 12.08 -8.31
CA ARG A 26 -7.65 12.08 -8.43
C ARG A 26 -7.06 11.46 -7.16
N ALA A 27 -6.48 10.26 -7.29
CA ALA A 27 -5.88 9.48 -6.22
C ALA A 27 -6.77 9.38 -4.96
N ARG A 28 -7.49 8.26 -4.79
CA ARG A 28 -7.69 7.77 -3.42
C ARG A 28 -6.29 7.48 -2.87
N PHE A 29 -5.65 8.50 -2.30
CA PHE A 29 -4.49 8.31 -1.44
C PHE A 29 -4.90 7.19 -0.50
N TYR A 30 -4.20 6.06 -0.58
CA TYR A 30 -4.47 4.95 0.29
C TYR A 30 -4.23 5.42 1.72
N LYS A 31 -5.31 5.82 2.40
CA LYS A 31 -5.28 6.15 3.81
C LYS A 31 -5.35 4.80 4.51
N SER A 32 -4.22 4.35 5.04
CA SER A 32 -4.17 3.14 5.85
C SER A 32 -5.21 3.27 6.98
N LYS A 33 -6.31 2.53 6.85
CA LYS A 33 -7.39 2.52 7.83
C LYS A 33 -6.87 1.76 9.05
N LYS A 34 -6.70 2.47 10.16
CA LYS A 34 -6.35 1.82 11.44
C LYS A 34 -7.56 0.98 11.86
N VAL A 35 -7.35 -0.33 11.97
CA VAL A 35 -8.36 -1.25 12.51
C VAL A 35 -8.04 -1.46 13.99
N SER A 36 -9.05 -1.34 14.85
CA SER A 36 -8.91 -1.66 16.27
C SER A 36 -8.92 -3.17 16.42
N THR A 37 -7.77 -3.73 16.81
CA THR A 37 -7.58 -5.17 17.00
C THR A 37 -6.83 -5.40 18.31
N THR A 38 -7.20 -6.45 19.04
CA THR A 38 -6.44 -6.91 20.21
C THR A 38 -5.24 -7.73 19.76
N LEU A 39 -4.03 -7.27 20.11
CA LEU A 39 -2.77 -7.97 19.87
C LEU A 39 -2.11 -8.26 21.22
N ARG A 40 -1.57 -9.47 21.39
CA ARG A 40 -0.75 -9.82 22.54
C ARG A 40 0.70 -9.51 22.23
N LEU A 41 1.36 -8.81 23.15
CA LEU A 41 2.78 -8.48 23.11
C LEU A 41 3.40 -8.88 24.44
N ASP A 42 4.67 -9.26 24.40
CA ASP A 42 5.44 -9.52 25.62
C ASP A 42 5.64 -8.22 26.42
N ASP A 43 5.73 -8.35 27.73
CA ASP A 43 5.76 -7.20 28.65
C ASP A 43 7.02 -6.35 28.47
N ASP A 44 8.17 -7.00 28.30
CA ASP A 44 9.47 -6.36 28.05
C ASP A 44 9.46 -5.54 26.75
N LEU A 45 8.89 -6.10 25.67
CA LEU A 45 8.71 -5.41 24.40
C LEU A 45 7.78 -4.21 24.56
N LEU A 46 6.68 -4.34 25.30
CA LEU A 46 5.75 -3.24 25.53
C LEU A 46 6.42 -2.09 26.29
N ILE A 47 7.19 -2.40 27.34
CA ILE A 47 7.95 -1.41 28.11
C ILE A 47 8.98 -0.71 27.22
N PHE A 48 9.75 -1.48 26.45
CA PHE A 48 10.75 -0.95 25.53
C PHE A 48 10.13 0.00 24.48
N LEU A 49 9.04 -0.43 23.84
CA LEU A 49 8.36 0.36 22.81
C LEU A 49 7.75 1.64 23.37
N LYS A 50 7.20 1.61 24.60
CA LYS A 50 6.70 2.82 25.26
C LYS A 50 7.82 3.81 25.54
N LYS A 51 8.96 3.34 26.06
CA LYS A 51 10.14 4.19 26.32
C LYS A 51 10.65 4.84 25.02
N LYS A 52 10.86 4.03 23.98
CA LYS A 52 11.34 4.49 22.67
C LYS A 52 10.36 5.47 22.00
N ALA A 53 9.06 5.23 22.12
CA ALA A 53 8.04 6.13 21.59
C ALA A 53 8.03 7.49 22.30
N SER A 54 8.26 7.49 23.62
CA SER A 54 8.41 8.72 24.41
C SER A 54 9.63 9.54 23.98
N GLU A 55 10.77 8.90 23.73
CA GLU A 55 11.99 9.55 23.23
C GLU A 55 11.78 10.18 21.84
N GLN A 56 10.92 9.58 21.02
CA GLN A 56 10.61 10.05 19.67
C GLN A 56 9.39 10.98 19.61
N HIS A 57 8.77 11.30 20.76
CA HIS A 57 7.53 12.10 20.85
C HIS A 57 6.38 11.59 19.98
N ILE A 58 6.27 10.26 19.80
CA ILE A 58 5.18 9.62 19.05
C ILE A 58 4.41 8.64 19.94
N GLY A 59 3.17 8.31 19.57
CA GLY A 59 2.42 7.26 20.27
C GLY A 59 3.01 5.87 20.03
N TYR A 60 3.06 5.02 21.06
CA TYR A 60 3.60 3.66 20.96
C TYR A 60 2.89 2.80 19.89
N GLN A 61 1.58 3.00 19.70
CA GLN A 61 0.82 2.34 18.63
C GLN A 61 1.25 2.78 17.23
N THR A 62 1.65 4.05 17.07
CA THR A 62 2.18 4.56 15.80
C THR A 62 3.57 3.98 15.52
N LEU A 63 4.42 3.88 16.55
CA LEU A 63 5.72 3.24 16.45
C LEU A 63 5.60 1.77 16.02
N ILE A 64 4.73 0.99 16.68
CA ILE A 64 4.47 -0.41 16.33
C ILE A 64 4.08 -0.55 14.86
N ASN A 65 3.09 0.22 14.42
CA ASN A 65 2.64 0.19 13.02
C ASN A 65 3.77 0.55 12.03
N SER A 66 4.63 1.50 12.38
CA SER A 66 5.76 1.89 11.53
C SER A 66 6.80 0.78 11.42
N LEU A 67 7.10 0.09 12.52
CA LEU A 67 8.04 -1.03 12.53
C LEU A 67 7.52 -2.20 11.69
N LEU A 68 6.23 -2.54 11.82
CA LEU A 68 5.60 -3.60 11.03
C LEU A 68 5.62 -3.30 9.52
N ARG A 69 5.38 -2.03 9.13
CA ARG A 69 5.48 -1.63 7.73
C ARG A 69 6.90 -1.74 7.19
N LYS A 70 7.89 -1.31 7.97
CA LYS A 70 9.30 -1.43 7.59
C LYS A 70 9.71 -2.89 7.39
N GLN A 71 9.24 -3.80 8.25
CA GLN A 71 9.48 -5.23 8.08
C GLN A 71 8.88 -5.75 6.77
N LEU A 72 7.62 -5.40 6.49
CA LEU A 72 6.95 -5.79 5.26
C LEU A 72 7.68 -5.26 4.01
N GLU A 73 8.16 -4.02 4.04
CA GLU A 73 8.95 -3.43 2.96
C GLU A 73 10.27 -4.19 2.72
N MET A 74 10.96 -4.58 3.79
CA MET A 74 12.19 -5.39 3.69
C MET A 74 11.90 -6.76 3.09
N ASP A 75 10.82 -7.43 3.51
CA ASP A 75 10.44 -8.74 2.99
C ASP A 75 10.08 -8.66 1.49
N LEU A 76 9.35 -7.62 1.06
CA LEU A 76 9.02 -7.38 -0.34
C LEU A 76 10.26 -7.12 -1.20
N GLN A 77 11.26 -6.41 -0.67
CA GLN A 77 12.52 -6.21 -1.37
C GLN A 77 13.26 -7.54 -1.57
N GLN A 78 13.28 -8.41 -0.55
CA GLN A 78 13.92 -9.72 -0.64
C GLN A 78 13.23 -10.66 -1.64
N THR A 79 11.91 -10.59 -1.79
CA THR A 79 11.20 -11.42 -2.78
C THR A 79 11.51 -11.00 -4.22
N ASN A 80 11.73 -9.70 -4.46
CA ASN A 80 12.06 -9.19 -5.80
C ASN A 80 13.50 -9.50 -6.20
N THR A 81 14.42 -9.69 -5.23
CA THR A 81 15.82 -10.06 -5.51
C THR A 81 16.01 -11.56 -5.80
N LYS A 82 14.98 -12.40 -5.61
CA LYS A 82 15.05 -13.85 -5.83
C LYS A 82 14.44 -14.33 -7.15
N ILE A 83 14.02 -13.41 -8.02
CA ILE A 83 13.39 -13.72 -9.32
C ILE A 83 14.40 -13.65 -10.48
N ASP A 84 15.64 -13.25 -10.23
CA ASP A 84 16.76 -13.34 -11.19
C ASP A 84 17.68 -14.53 -10.88
#